data_AF-A0A1P8YNZ0-F1
#
_entry.id   AF-A0A1P8YNZ0-F1
#
_cell.length_a   1.000
_cell.length_b   1.000
_cell.length_c   1.000
_cell.angle_alpha   90.00
_cell.angle_beta   90.00
_cell.angle_gamma   90.00
#
_symmetry.space_group_name_H-M   'P 1'
#
loop_
_entity.id
_entity.type
_entity.pdbx_description
1 polymer ?
#
loop_
_entity_poly.entity_id
_entity_poly.type
_entity_poly.pdbx_seq_one_letter_code
_entity_poly.pdbx_strand_id
1 'polypeptide(L)'
;MKRTLIAAVAAAAVPFLLVGCSSDSEEKTSDSTASTVEELAIGETPQLTGDIYHDTCIGISEYIKTLKDAGITDEASTPEAIGAEFANLAKAAPDWATKSEQDQKDFQRGVDAGIKGEC
;
A
#
# COMPACT_ATOMS: atom_id res chain seq x y z
N MET A 1 45.16 32.97 1.61
CA MET A 1 45.01 31.70 0.87
C MET A 1 44.43 30.70 1.86
N LYS A 2 43.42 29.86 1.60
CA LYS A 2 42.84 29.30 0.35
C LYS A 2 41.28 29.33 0.46
N ARG A 3 40.53 29.16 -0.64
CA ARG A 3 39.05 29.37 -0.71
C ARG A 3 38.25 28.07 -0.96
N THR A 4 37.10 27.97 -0.31
CA THR A 4 35.89 27.16 -0.63
C THR A 4 34.75 27.75 0.26
N LEU A 5 33.58 28.25 -0.17
CA LEU A 5 32.68 28.00 -1.32
C LEU A 5 32.20 26.53 -1.34
N ILE A 6 30.93 26.14 -1.55
CA ILE A 6 29.61 26.81 -1.68
C ILE A 6 28.54 25.69 -1.50
N ALA A 7 27.28 25.84 -1.04
CA ALA A 7 26.45 26.96 -0.57
C ALA A 7 25.44 26.44 0.51
N ALA A 8 24.32 27.15 0.77
CA ALA A 8 23.12 26.64 1.45
C ALA A 8 21.89 26.85 0.55
N VAL A 9 20.93 25.90 0.55
CA VAL A 9 19.61 26.00 -0.11
C VAL A 9 18.61 25.33 0.85
N ALA A 10 17.91 26.06 1.71
CA ALA A 10 16.79 26.97 1.44
C ALA A 10 15.53 26.24 0.94
N ALA A 11 14.56 26.09 1.84
CA ALA A 11 13.23 25.56 1.52
C ALA A 11 12.39 26.59 0.74
N ALA A 12 11.66 26.15 -0.29
CA ALA A 12 10.49 26.87 -0.79
C ALA A 12 9.59 25.97 -1.68
N ALA A 13 8.28 26.05 -1.40
CA ALA A 13 7.14 26.08 -2.32
C ALA A 13 7.00 25.03 -3.46
N VAL A 14 5.85 24.36 -3.41
CA VAL A 14 5.22 23.61 -4.52
C VAL A 14 4.94 24.53 -5.72
N PRO A 15 5.37 24.18 -6.95
CA PRO A 15 4.91 24.85 -8.16
C PRO A 15 3.69 24.12 -8.74
N PHE A 16 2.48 24.60 -8.43
CA PHE A 16 1.37 24.47 -9.37
C PHE A 16 1.69 25.36 -10.58
N LEU A 17 1.91 24.76 -11.76
CA LEU A 17 2.00 25.51 -13.01
C LEU A 17 0.95 25.05 -14.01
N LEU A 18 0.18 26.04 -14.46
CA LEU A 18 -0.96 25.95 -15.34
C LEU A 18 -0.55 25.49 -16.75
N VAL A 19 -1.45 24.72 -17.37
CA VAL A 19 -1.44 24.47 -18.82
C VAL A 19 -1.57 25.80 -19.56
N GLY A 20 -0.60 26.10 -20.43
CA GLY A 20 -0.69 27.14 -21.44
C GLY A 20 -0.58 26.50 -22.83
N CYS A 21 -1.61 26.68 -23.66
CA CYS A 21 -1.55 26.27 -25.08
C CYS A 21 -0.69 27.25 -25.89
N SER A 22 0.33 26.74 -26.58
CA SER A 22 0.73 27.20 -27.93
C SER A 22 1.60 26.15 -28.62
N SER A 23 1.43 25.97 -29.92
CA SER A 23 2.22 25.07 -30.80
C SER A 23 3.74 25.35 -30.70
N ASP A 24 4.66 24.40 -30.90
CA ASP A 24 4.83 23.60 -32.11
C ASP A 24 5.76 22.37 -31.89
N SER A 25 5.58 21.31 -32.69
CA SER A 25 6.48 20.17 -33.00
C SER A 25 7.61 19.75 -32.03
N GLU A 26 7.51 18.56 -31.43
CA GLU A 26 8.08 17.30 -31.98
C GLU A 26 7.74 16.08 -31.08
N GLU A 27 7.67 14.89 -31.69
CA GLU A 27 7.19 13.67 -31.03
C GLU A 27 8.20 13.08 -30.03
N LYS A 28 7.74 12.80 -28.79
CA LYS A 28 7.99 11.50 -28.13
C LYS A 28 6.87 11.15 -27.16
N THR A 29 6.12 10.12 -27.50
CA THR A 29 5.27 9.39 -26.56
C THR A 29 6.10 8.93 -25.35
N SER A 30 5.70 9.36 -24.17
CA SER A 30 5.85 8.57 -22.96
C SER A 30 4.57 8.75 -22.17
N ASP A 31 3.66 7.83 -22.48
CA ASP A 31 2.42 7.59 -21.76
C ASP A 31 2.79 7.20 -20.33
N SER A 32 3.01 8.20 -19.49
CA SER A 32 3.04 8.03 -18.04
C SER A 32 1.61 8.28 -17.57
N THR A 33 0.71 7.38 -18.00
CA THR A 33 -0.51 7.10 -17.28
C THR A 33 -0.08 6.87 -15.84
N ALA A 34 -0.25 7.92 -15.01
CA ALA A 34 -0.21 7.77 -13.59
C ALA A 34 -1.34 6.79 -13.29
N SER A 35 -0.97 5.53 -13.06
CA SER A 35 -1.91 4.52 -12.62
C SER A 35 -2.34 4.95 -11.24
N THR A 36 -3.39 5.78 -11.20
CA THR A 36 -4.22 5.98 -10.04
C THR A 36 -4.40 4.60 -9.45
N VAL A 37 -3.90 4.40 -8.23
CA VAL A 37 -4.38 3.29 -7.43
C VAL A 37 -5.86 3.58 -7.32
N GLU A 38 -6.66 2.86 -8.11
CA GLU A 38 -8.10 2.99 -8.07
C GLU A 38 -8.48 2.80 -6.61
N GLU A 39 -9.11 3.81 -6.03
CA GLU A 39 -9.64 3.74 -4.68
C GLU A 39 -10.79 2.73 -4.74
N LEU A 40 -10.41 1.44 -4.67
CA LEU A 40 -11.27 0.32 -4.43
C LEU A 40 -12.07 0.72 -3.20
N ALA A 41 -13.32 1.11 -3.44
CA ALA A 41 -14.28 1.37 -2.40
C ALA A 41 -14.64 0.02 -1.79
N ILE A 42 -13.74 -0.50 -0.94
CA ILE A 42 -13.92 -1.74 -0.20
C ILE A 42 -15.16 -1.52 0.65
N GLY A 43 -16.22 -2.27 0.34
CA GLY A 43 -17.48 -2.17 1.06
C GLY A 43 -17.30 -2.52 2.52
N GLU A 44 -17.94 -1.76 3.40
CA GLU A 44 -17.91 -1.84 4.88
C GLU A 44 -16.51 -2.05 5.47
N THR A 45 -15.92 -0.99 6.03
CA THR A 45 -14.69 -1.09 6.81
C THR A 45 -14.85 -2.16 7.90
N PRO A 46 -14.00 -3.20 7.96
CA PRO A 46 -14.18 -4.28 8.93
C PRO A 46 -14.28 -3.73 10.35
N GLN A 47 -15.32 -4.13 11.08
CA GLN A 47 -15.50 -3.68 12.46
C GLN A 47 -14.45 -4.32 13.35
N LEU A 48 -13.40 -3.54 13.63
CA LEU A 48 -12.30 -3.94 14.51
C LEU A 48 -12.84 -4.29 15.91
N THR A 49 -12.64 -5.54 16.29
CA THR A 49 -12.98 -6.08 17.60
C THR A 49 -11.94 -5.74 18.66
N GLY A 50 -10.72 -5.37 18.24
CA GLY A 50 -9.56 -5.19 19.10
C GLY A 50 -8.78 -6.49 19.34
N ASP A 51 -9.26 -7.63 18.84
CA ASP A 51 -8.50 -8.88 18.78
C ASP A 51 -7.67 -8.91 17.48
N ILE A 52 -6.34 -8.88 17.63
CA ILE A 52 -5.41 -8.77 16.50
C ILE A 52 -5.54 -9.95 15.53
N TYR A 53 -5.83 -11.15 16.03
CA TYR A 53 -6.00 -12.33 15.19
C TYR A 53 -7.26 -12.23 14.34
N HIS A 54 -8.39 -11.95 14.98
CA HIS A 54 -9.71 -11.89 14.35
C HIS A 54 -9.78 -10.74 13.34
N ASP A 55 -9.32 -9.55 13.73
CA ASP A 55 -9.33 -8.36 12.88
C ASP A 55 -8.42 -8.52 11.64
N THR A 56 -7.25 -9.15 11.80
CA THR A 56 -6.35 -9.46 10.68
C THR A 56 -6.95 -10.54 9.77
N CYS A 57 -7.58 -11.57 10.33
CA CYS A 57 -8.19 -12.68 9.58
C CYS A 57 -9.33 -12.17 8.68
N ILE A 58 -10.28 -11.43 9.27
CA ILE A 58 -11.42 -10.88 8.55
C ILE A 58 -10.95 -9.93 7.45
N GLY A 59 -10.09 -8.96 7.77
CA GLY A 59 -9.62 -7.97 6.79
C GLY A 59 -8.95 -8.59 5.55
N ILE A 60 -8.14 -9.65 5.75
CA ILE A 60 -7.50 -10.36 4.63
C ILE A 60 -8.51 -11.21 3.85
N SER A 61 -9.42 -11.90 4.54
CA SER A 61 -10.47 -12.71 3.89
C SER A 61 -11.43 -11.84 3.05
N GLU A 62 -11.83 -10.67 3.57
CA GLU A 62 -12.68 -9.70 2.87
C GLU A 62 -11.95 -9.03 1.70
N TYR A 63 -10.66 -8.72 1.83
CA TYR A 63 -9.86 -8.20 0.73
C TYR A 63 -9.71 -9.24 -0.41
N ILE A 64 -9.37 -10.49 -0.09
CA ILE A 64 -9.30 -11.59 -1.07
C ILE A 64 -10.66 -11.82 -1.74
N LYS A 65 -11.76 -11.72 -0.99
CA LYS A 65 -13.10 -11.80 -1.55
C LYS A 65 -13.38 -10.64 -2.50
N THR A 66 -13.03 -9.42 -2.13
CA THR A 66 -13.21 -8.22 -2.97
C THR A 66 -12.48 -8.35 -4.30
N LEU A 67 -11.23 -8.83 -4.30
CA LEU A 67 -10.47 -9.09 -5.54
C LEU A 67 -11.12 -10.16 -6.42
N LYS A 68 -11.62 -11.26 -5.82
CA LYS A 68 -12.36 -12.32 -6.53
C LYS A 68 -13.67 -11.81 -7.13
N ASP A 69 -14.44 -11.04 -6.37
CA ASP A 69 -15.71 -10.46 -6.81
C ASP A 69 -15.50 -9.39 -7.90
N ALA A 70 -14.35 -8.70 -7.89
CA ALA A 70 -13.90 -7.81 -8.97
C ALA A 70 -13.29 -8.52 -10.19
N GLY A 71 -13.08 -9.85 -10.13
CA GLY A 71 -12.49 -10.62 -11.22
C GLY A 71 -10.97 -10.44 -11.40
N ILE A 72 -10.26 -9.96 -10.38
CA ILE A 72 -8.80 -9.75 -10.40
C ILE A 72 -8.12 -11.08 -10.05
N THR A 73 -7.35 -11.63 -11.00
CA THR A 73 -6.76 -12.98 -10.90
C THR A 73 -5.32 -13.06 -11.42
N ASP A 74 -4.51 -12.02 -11.22
CA ASP A 74 -3.07 -12.10 -11.50
C ASP A 74 -2.32 -12.91 -10.42
N GLU A 75 -1.03 -13.23 -10.67
CA GLU A 75 -0.22 -14.00 -9.73
C GLU A 75 0.00 -13.28 -8.38
N ALA A 76 -0.02 -11.93 -8.39
CA ALA A 76 0.09 -11.09 -7.19
C ALA A 76 -1.20 -11.08 -6.34
N SER A 77 -2.34 -11.42 -6.94
CA SER A 77 -3.66 -11.53 -6.31
C SER A 77 -3.98 -12.95 -5.82
N THR A 78 -3.00 -13.85 -5.81
CA THR A 78 -3.14 -15.14 -5.12
C THR A 78 -3.26 -14.91 -3.60
N PRO A 79 -4.07 -15.70 -2.87
CA PRO A 79 -4.19 -15.58 -1.41
C PRO A 79 -2.83 -15.58 -0.70
N GLU A 80 -1.90 -16.42 -1.15
CA GLU A 80 -0.56 -16.54 -0.60
C GLU A 80 0.31 -15.29 -0.85
N ALA A 81 0.25 -14.70 -2.06
CA ALA A 81 0.97 -13.46 -2.35
C ALA A 81 0.40 -12.28 -1.55
N ILE A 82 -0.92 -12.20 -1.42
CA ILE A 82 -1.61 -11.22 -0.58
C ILE A 82 -1.18 -11.36 0.88
N GLY A 83 -1.21 -12.57 1.44
CA GLY A 83 -0.78 -12.82 2.82
C GLY A 83 0.70 -12.46 3.05
N ALA A 84 1.56 -12.75 2.09
CA ALA A 84 2.97 -12.34 2.14
C ALA A 84 3.13 -10.82 2.12
N GLU A 85 2.36 -10.10 1.30
CA GLU A 85 2.40 -8.63 1.22
C GLU A 85 1.91 -7.99 2.51
N PHE A 86 0.78 -8.43 3.08
CA PHE A 86 0.32 -7.98 4.40
C PHE A 86 1.35 -8.23 5.51
N ALA A 87 2.01 -9.39 5.49
CA ALA A 87 3.07 -9.71 6.45
C ALA A 87 4.34 -8.85 6.26
N ASN A 88 4.64 -8.41 5.03
CA ASN A 88 5.77 -7.52 4.74
C ASN A 88 5.45 -6.07 5.13
N LEU A 89 4.25 -5.58 4.80
CA LEU A 89 3.75 -4.26 5.19
C LEU A 89 3.71 -4.11 6.71
N ALA A 90 3.25 -5.13 7.42
CA ALA A 90 3.28 -5.15 8.88
C ALA A 90 4.70 -5.06 9.43
N LYS A 91 5.67 -5.84 8.90
CA LYS A 91 7.07 -5.80 9.33
C LYS A 91 7.78 -4.48 8.99
N ALA A 92 7.30 -3.75 7.99
CA ALA A 92 7.79 -2.42 7.62
C ALA A 92 7.17 -1.28 8.47
N ALA A 93 6.11 -1.56 9.23
CA ALA A 93 5.46 -0.55 10.07
C ALA A 93 6.39 -0.10 11.22
N PRO A 94 6.52 1.22 11.51
CA PRO A 94 7.44 1.72 12.53
C PRO A 94 7.21 1.18 13.94
N ASP A 95 5.98 0.77 14.27
CA ASP A 95 5.59 0.24 15.57
C ASP A 95 5.72 -1.29 15.67
N TRP A 96 5.94 -2.02 14.57
CA TRP A 96 6.03 -3.49 14.55
C TRP A 96 7.07 -4.04 15.52
N ALA A 97 8.27 -3.45 15.51
CA ALA A 97 9.36 -3.81 16.42
C ALA A 97 9.06 -3.52 17.90
N THR A 98 7.97 -2.79 18.20
CA THR A 98 7.50 -2.49 19.56
C THR A 98 6.25 -3.29 19.97
N LYS A 99 5.64 -4.04 19.05
CA LYS A 99 4.55 -4.99 19.35
C LYS A 99 5.06 -6.11 20.26
N SER A 100 4.16 -6.69 21.06
CA SER A 100 4.50 -7.88 21.84
C SER A 100 4.76 -9.07 20.92
N GLU A 101 5.55 -10.06 21.36
CA GLU A 101 5.69 -11.31 20.62
C GLU A 101 4.35 -12.02 20.38
N GLN A 102 3.39 -11.82 21.30
CA GLN A 102 2.05 -12.40 21.20
C GLN A 102 1.26 -11.70 20.08
N ASP A 103 1.27 -10.37 20.04
CA ASP A 103 0.64 -9.56 19.00
C ASP A 103 1.16 -9.94 17.60
N GLN A 104 2.48 -10.12 17.46
CA GLN A 104 3.12 -10.52 16.19
C GLN A 104 2.70 -11.94 15.76
N LYS A 105 2.54 -12.86 16.72
CA LYS A 105 2.06 -14.24 16.48
C LYS A 105 0.57 -14.27 16.16
N ASP A 106 -0.24 -13.46 16.84
CA ASP A 106 -1.68 -13.33 16.59
C ASP A 106 -1.94 -12.72 15.21
N PHE A 107 -1.18 -11.68 14.83
CA PHE A 107 -1.21 -11.12 13.48
C PHE A 107 -0.86 -12.17 12.43
N GLN A 108 0.28 -12.88 12.54
CA GLN A 108 0.66 -13.90 11.56
C GLN A 108 -0.35 -15.06 11.51
N ARG A 109 -0.90 -15.49 12.65
CA ARG A 109 -1.98 -16.50 12.67
C ARG A 109 -3.24 -15.98 11.96
N GLY A 110 -3.55 -14.69 12.10
CA GLY A 110 -4.66 -14.03 11.40
C GLY A 110 -4.44 -14.00 9.89
N VAL A 111 -3.23 -13.68 9.44
CA VAL A 111 -2.83 -13.81 8.01
C VAL A 111 -3.05 -15.23 7.51
N ASP A 112 -2.47 -16.22 8.20
CA ASP A 112 -2.49 -17.63 7.77
C ASP A 112 -3.89 -18.25 7.77
N ALA A 113 -4.83 -17.71 8.56
CA ALA A 113 -6.24 -18.10 8.57
C ALA A 113 -7.06 -17.33 7.52
N GLY A 114 -6.83 -16.02 7.38
CA GLY A 114 -7.52 -15.15 6.42
C GLY A 114 -7.32 -15.57 4.97
N ILE A 115 -6.10 -15.99 4.60
CA ILE A 115 -5.81 -16.50 3.23
C ILE A 115 -6.55 -17.80 2.89
N LYS A 116 -6.96 -18.57 3.91
CA LYS A 116 -7.74 -19.82 3.75
C LYS A 116 -9.25 -19.61 3.90
N GLY A 117 -9.68 -18.47 4.45
CA GLY A 117 -11.06 -18.25 4.90
C GLY A 117 -11.40 -19.07 6.15
N GLU A 118 -10.42 -19.34 7.03
CA GLU A 118 -10.56 -20.11 8.27
C GLU A 118 -10.69 -19.20 9.53
N CYS A 119 -11.38 -18.07 9.37
CA CYS A 119 -11.79 -17.20 10.48
C CYS A 119 -12.98 -17.82 11.24
#